data_AF-A0A0A2KYF5-F1
#
_entry.id   AF-A0A0A2KYF5-F1
#
_cell.length_a   1.000
_cell.length_b   1.000
_cell.length_c   1.000
_cell.angle_alpha   90.00
_cell.angle_beta   90.00
_cell.angle_gamma   90.00
#
_symmetry.space_group_name_H-M   'P 1'
#
loop_
_entity.id
_entity.type
_entity.pdbx_description
1 polymer ?
#
loop_
_entity_poly.entity_id
_entity_poly.type
_entity_poly.pdbx_seq_one_letter_code
_entity_poly.pdbx_strand_id
1 'polypeptide(L)'
;MASKYPEFEPQGDSLRRWMELADEPDCPIPRTTLTIPDIDPRLWYLSSIPGSLTKEWEYWDRTFGLTVDYLASNQEPLYLLKSAVSVVKLTGELTLWVGRTGPGVIFLDNIKRAPNSATFYMSEFAKAFYESHFPLESLKYVIVTSIVQQETRRFIRDQIYKSSERLEFPPKEPQIWESPSPEFCGILGTPIGKVVAAFVLGAYGQGVKRIPRIVTFHTGEDLCEYNLRFDLEDV
;
A
#
# COMPACT_ATOMS: atom_id res chain seq x y z
N MET A 1 2.00 29.65 -1.06
CA MET A 1 3.31 29.17 -1.55
C MET A 1 3.07 28.25 -2.72
N ALA A 2 3.91 28.25 -3.75
CA ALA A 2 3.80 27.29 -4.84
C ALA A 2 4.25 25.90 -4.33
N SER A 3 3.52 24.85 -4.70
CA SER A 3 3.90 23.47 -4.37
C SER A 3 5.25 23.11 -4.99
N LYS A 4 6.07 22.37 -4.24
CA LYS A 4 7.37 21.86 -4.71
C LYS A 4 7.17 20.83 -5.83
N TYR A 5 6.10 20.03 -5.73
CA TYR A 5 5.74 19.04 -6.74
C TYR A 5 4.30 19.27 -7.26
N PRO A 6 4.08 20.26 -8.15
CA PRO A 6 2.73 20.69 -8.57
C PRO A 6 1.84 19.57 -9.15
N GLU A 7 2.44 18.53 -9.73
CA GLU A 7 1.71 17.41 -10.34
C GLU A 7 1.05 16.49 -9.30
N PHE A 8 1.71 16.25 -8.16
CA PHE A 8 1.28 15.24 -7.19
C PHE A 8 0.97 15.80 -5.81
N GLU A 9 1.72 16.80 -5.33
CA GLU A 9 1.60 17.35 -3.98
C GLU A 9 0.19 17.84 -3.63
N PRO A 10 -0.52 18.61 -4.49
CA PRO A 10 -1.88 19.05 -4.16
C PRO A 10 -2.87 17.90 -3.96
N GLN A 11 -2.73 16.84 -4.76
CA GLN A 11 -3.60 15.67 -4.65
C GLN A 11 -3.28 14.84 -3.41
N GLY A 12 -1.99 14.67 -3.09
CA GLY A 12 -1.58 14.01 -1.86
C GLY A 12 -1.99 14.79 -0.61
N ASP A 13 -1.93 16.12 -0.65
CA ASP A 13 -2.40 16.96 0.45
C ASP A 13 -3.90 16.78 0.70
N SER A 14 -4.71 16.72 -0.36
CA SER A 14 -6.14 16.42 -0.26
C SER A 14 -6.41 15.06 0.40
N LEU A 15 -5.69 14.01 -0.05
CA LEU A 15 -5.80 12.66 0.52
C LEU A 15 -5.39 12.62 2.00
N ARG A 16 -4.30 13.32 2.36
CA ARG A 16 -3.83 13.46 3.74
C ARG A 16 -4.91 14.09 4.60
N ARG A 17 -5.47 15.23 4.16
CA ARG A 17 -6.51 15.95 4.90
C ARG A 17 -7.75 15.10 5.12
N TRP A 18 -8.24 14.38 4.11
CA TRP A 18 -9.37 13.46 4.27
C TRP A 18 -9.10 12.35 5.29
N MET A 19 -7.84 11.87 5.41
CA MET A 19 -7.49 10.87 6.42
C MET A 19 -7.39 11.47 7.83
N GLU A 20 -6.86 12.69 7.95
CA GLU A 20 -6.57 13.34 9.24
C GLU A 20 -7.76 14.10 9.85
N LEU A 21 -8.79 14.43 9.07
CA LEU A 21 -9.92 15.25 9.49
C LEU A 21 -11.23 14.53 9.19
N ALA A 22 -12.10 14.37 10.19
CA ALA A 22 -13.33 13.57 10.09
C ALA A 22 -14.39 14.16 9.13
N ASP A 23 -14.42 15.49 8.99
CA ASP A 23 -15.43 16.22 8.23
C ASP A 23 -14.82 17.05 7.10
N GLU A 24 -13.68 16.61 6.54
CA GLU A 24 -13.08 17.31 5.41
C GLU A 24 -14.00 17.17 4.18
N PRO A 25 -14.40 18.30 3.56
CA PRO A 25 -15.40 18.29 2.51
C PRO A 25 -14.90 17.58 1.25
N ASP A 26 -15.86 17.16 0.42
CA ASP A 26 -15.64 16.67 -0.94
C ASP A 26 -14.77 15.42 -1.05
N CYS A 27 -14.64 14.62 0.01
CA CYS A 27 -13.99 13.30 -0.08
C CYS A 27 -14.82 12.35 -0.97
N PRO A 28 -14.29 11.90 -2.11
CA PRO A 28 -15.04 11.06 -3.05
C PRO A 28 -14.96 9.56 -2.71
N ILE A 29 -14.27 9.20 -1.63
CA ILE A 29 -13.93 7.81 -1.30
C ILE A 29 -14.86 7.34 -0.17
N PRO A 30 -15.92 6.56 -0.47
CA PRO A 30 -16.80 6.03 0.55
C PRO A 30 -16.14 4.87 1.30
N ARG A 31 -16.64 4.59 2.51
CA ARG A 31 -16.32 3.32 3.20
C ARG A 31 -16.80 2.15 2.37
N THR A 32 -15.93 1.16 2.16
CA THR A 32 -16.28 -0.05 1.43
C THR A 32 -16.89 -1.09 2.36
N THR A 33 -17.95 -1.73 1.86
CA THR A 33 -18.64 -2.85 2.52
C THR A 33 -18.25 -4.19 1.91
N LEU A 34 -17.30 -4.22 0.97
CA LEU A 34 -16.89 -5.44 0.29
C LEU A 34 -16.28 -6.45 1.28
N THR A 35 -16.71 -7.70 1.19
CA THR A 35 -16.13 -8.84 1.90
C THR A 35 -15.76 -9.96 0.92
N ILE A 36 -14.89 -10.90 1.32
CA ILE A 36 -14.51 -12.03 0.46
C ILE A 36 -15.72 -12.84 -0.04
N PRO A 37 -16.75 -13.13 0.77
CA PRO A 37 -17.98 -13.78 0.29
C PRO A 37 -18.73 -13.05 -0.83
N ASP A 38 -18.58 -11.72 -0.97
CA ASP A 38 -19.24 -10.93 -2.00
C ASP A 38 -18.56 -11.05 -3.38
N ILE A 39 -17.38 -11.67 -3.43
CA ILE A 39 -16.58 -11.78 -4.65
C ILE A 39 -17.09 -12.93 -5.50
N ASP A 40 -17.54 -12.62 -6.73
CA ASP A 40 -18.03 -13.63 -7.68
C ASP A 40 -16.89 -14.58 -8.11
N PRO A 41 -16.92 -15.87 -7.74
CA PRO A 41 -15.90 -16.84 -8.09
C PRO A 41 -15.88 -17.18 -9.60
N ARG A 42 -16.88 -16.74 -10.37
CA ARG A 42 -16.87 -16.86 -11.84
C ARG A 42 -15.94 -15.85 -12.50
N LEU A 43 -15.74 -14.71 -11.83
CA LEU A 43 -14.94 -13.57 -12.29
C LEU A 43 -13.56 -13.52 -11.61
N TRP A 44 -13.44 -14.02 -10.39
CA TRP A 44 -12.20 -14.01 -9.60
C TRP A 44 -11.74 -15.42 -9.28
N TYR A 45 -10.46 -15.69 -9.51
CA TYR A 45 -9.77 -16.87 -9.03
C TYR A 45 -8.95 -16.50 -7.79
N LEU A 46 -9.42 -16.95 -6.63
CA LEU A 46 -8.75 -16.72 -5.35
C LEU A 46 -7.85 -17.92 -5.05
N SER A 47 -6.55 -17.66 -4.87
CA SER A 47 -5.57 -18.67 -4.45
C SER A 47 -4.90 -18.25 -3.16
N SER A 48 -4.75 -19.20 -2.25
CA SER A 48 -4.28 -18.96 -0.89
C SER A 48 -3.29 -20.03 -0.50
N ILE A 49 -2.02 -19.68 -0.32
CA ILE A 49 -0.96 -20.64 0.02
C ILE A 49 -0.23 -20.13 1.26
N PRO A 50 -0.38 -20.77 2.43
CA PRO A 50 0.44 -20.43 3.59
C PRO A 50 1.93 -20.43 3.21
N GLY A 51 2.68 -19.42 3.62
CA GLY A 51 4.08 -19.29 3.22
C GLY A 51 4.83 -18.32 4.12
N SER A 52 6.05 -18.68 4.52
CA SER A 52 6.92 -17.80 5.30
C SER A 52 7.34 -16.57 4.49
N LEU A 53 7.77 -15.50 5.19
CA LEU A 53 8.54 -14.45 4.53
C LEU A 53 9.79 -15.06 3.88
N THR A 54 10.18 -14.51 2.73
CA THR A 54 11.45 -14.89 2.13
C THR A 54 12.61 -14.37 3.00
N LYS A 55 13.80 -14.96 2.87
CA LYS A 55 14.97 -14.58 3.67
C LYS A 55 15.33 -13.10 3.52
N GLU A 56 15.07 -12.51 2.35
CA GLU A 56 15.28 -11.08 2.11
C GLU A 56 14.39 -10.23 3.02
N TRP A 57 13.14 -10.66 3.23
CA TRP A 57 12.19 -9.97 4.10
C TRP A 57 12.43 -10.22 5.59
N GLU A 58 13.15 -11.28 6.00
CA GLU A 58 13.53 -11.50 7.41
C GLU A 58 14.46 -10.39 7.94
N TYR A 59 15.33 -9.84 7.09
CA TYR A 59 16.16 -8.69 7.46
C TYR A 59 15.29 -7.44 7.69
N TRP A 60 14.36 -7.19 6.77
CA TRP A 60 13.47 -6.03 6.86
C TRP A 60 12.45 -6.16 7.98
N ASP A 61 11.99 -7.37 8.28
CA ASP A 61 11.15 -7.67 9.44
C ASP A 61 11.82 -7.20 10.73
N ARG A 62 13.11 -7.49 10.92
CA ARG A 62 13.88 -7.01 12.08
C ARG A 62 14.10 -5.50 12.05
N THR A 63 14.47 -4.95 10.89
CA THR A 63 14.75 -3.52 10.73
C THR A 63 13.51 -2.66 10.95
N PHE A 64 12.34 -3.15 10.55
CA PHE A 64 11.08 -2.43 10.63
C PHE A 64 10.21 -2.83 11.82
N GLY A 65 10.58 -3.89 12.55
CA GLY A 65 9.76 -4.44 13.63
C GLY A 65 8.40 -4.92 13.13
N LEU A 66 8.37 -5.65 12.00
CA LEU A 66 7.11 -6.17 11.43
C LEU A 66 6.55 -7.36 12.23
N THR A 67 7.33 -7.95 13.14
CA THR A 67 6.84 -8.87 14.18
C THR A 67 5.86 -8.15 15.08
N VAL A 68 4.60 -8.24 14.71
CA VAL A 68 3.49 -7.98 15.63
C VAL A 68 3.55 -9.03 16.72
N ASP A 69 3.46 -8.59 17.96
CA ASP A 69 3.47 -9.39 19.19
C ASP A 69 2.38 -10.47 19.17
N TYR A 70 2.59 -11.56 18.45
CA TYR A 70 1.87 -12.81 18.64
C TYR A 70 2.53 -13.55 19.81
N LEU A 71 2.45 -12.92 20.98
CA LEU A 71 2.77 -13.55 22.26
C LEU A 71 1.77 -14.71 22.45
N ALA A 72 2.27 -15.94 22.36
CA ALA A 72 1.82 -17.16 23.09
C ALA A 72 1.77 -18.47 22.28
N SER A 73 2.53 -18.66 21.20
CA SER A 73 2.79 -20.03 20.73
C SER A 73 4.18 -20.17 20.14
N ASN A 74 4.85 -21.30 20.43
CA ASN A 74 6.13 -21.70 19.85
C ASN A 74 6.01 -22.05 18.34
N GLN A 75 5.22 -21.29 17.58
CA GLN A 75 5.00 -21.47 16.15
C GLN A 75 5.60 -20.27 15.42
N GLU A 76 6.37 -20.53 14.36
CA GLU A 76 6.90 -19.48 13.49
C GLU A 76 5.75 -18.58 12.97
N PRO A 77 5.99 -17.26 12.80
CA PRO A 77 4.97 -16.36 12.32
C PRO A 77 4.48 -16.82 10.94
N LEU A 78 3.25 -17.34 10.92
CA LEU A 78 2.57 -17.75 9.70
C LEU A 78 2.14 -16.49 8.94
N TYR A 79 3.02 -16.03 8.06
CA TYR A 79 2.61 -15.15 6.98
C TYR A 79 1.71 -15.94 6.02
N LEU A 80 0.64 -15.33 5.54
CA LEU A 80 -0.25 -15.94 4.57
C LEU A 80 0.01 -15.28 3.22
N LEU A 81 0.76 -15.97 2.36
CA LEU A 81 0.92 -15.59 0.96
C LEU A 81 -0.35 -15.96 0.19
N LYS A 82 -1.10 -14.98 -0.29
CA LYS A 82 -2.31 -15.30 -1.07
C LYS A 82 -2.39 -14.39 -2.28
N SER A 83 -2.55 -15.02 -3.44
CA SER A 83 -2.66 -14.33 -4.72
C SER A 83 -4.12 -14.38 -5.20
N ALA A 84 -4.66 -13.24 -5.60
CA ALA A 84 -6.02 -13.15 -6.11
C ALA A 84 -6.00 -12.64 -7.55
N VAL A 85 -6.22 -13.56 -8.49
CA VAL A 85 -6.17 -13.24 -9.91
C VAL A 85 -7.59 -13.14 -10.44
N SER A 86 -8.00 -11.97 -10.93
CA SER A 86 -9.17 -11.88 -11.80
C SER A 86 -8.77 -11.68 -13.23
N VAL A 87 -9.09 -12.67 -14.04
CA VAL A 87 -9.12 -12.47 -15.48
C VAL A 87 -10.55 -12.11 -15.82
N VAL A 88 -10.80 -10.87 -16.27
CA VAL A 88 -12.12 -10.49 -16.77
C VAL A 88 -12.33 -11.24 -18.08
N LYS A 89 -12.98 -12.41 -18.01
CA LYS A 89 -13.16 -13.35 -19.13
C LYS A 89 -13.86 -12.73 -20.35
N LEU A 90 -14.63 -11.65 -20.16
CA LEU A 90 -15.47 -11.06 -21.20
C LEU A 90 -14.73 -10.07 -22.12
N THR A 91 -13.68 -9.40 -21.65
CA THR A 91 -12.95 -8.38 -22.43
C THR A 91 -11.50 -8.77 -22.75
N GLY A 92 -10.96 -9.78 -22.08
CA GLY A 92 -9.53 -10.12 -22.14
C GLY A 92 -8.64 -9.15 -21.35
N GLU A 93 -9.22 -8.16 -20.69
CA GLU A 93 -8.48 -7.25 -19.82
C GLU A 93 -8.20 -7.89 -18.45
N LEU A 94 -6.95 -7.82 -18.01
CA LEU A 94 -6.50 -8.44 -16.77
C LEU A 94 -6.60 -7.47 -15.59
N THR A 95 -7.33 -7.88 -14.54
CA THR A 95 -7.37 -7.20 -13.24
C THR A 95 -6.69 -8.09 -12.20
N LEU A 96 -5.45 -7.76 -11.86
CA LEU A 96 -4.60 -8.59 -11.02
C LEU A 96 -4.43 -7.96 -9.64
N TRP A 97 -4.58 -8.77 -8.60
CA TRP A 97 -4.13 -8.43 -7.25
C TRP A 97 -3.25 -9.56 -6.70
N VAL A 98 -1.97 -9.30 -6.51
CA VAL A 98 -1.05 -10.22 -5.84
C VAL A 98 -0.53 -9.52 -4.61
N GLY A 99 -0.61 -10.20 -3.48
CA GLY A 99 -0.13 -9.67 -2.22
C GLY A 99 0.06 -10.74 -1.16
N ARG A 100 0.42 -10.29 0.02
CA ARG A 100 0.56 -11.11 1.22
C ARG A 100 -0.08 -10.39 2.38
N THR A 101 -0.56 -11.13 3.36
CA THR A 101 -1.04 -10.57 4.62
C THR A 101 -0.41 -11.31 5.77
N GLY A 102 0.05 -10.55 6.76
CA GLY A 102 0.46 -11.07 8.05
C GLY A 102 -0.20 -10.27 9.17
N PRO A 103 -0.03 -10.70 10.43
CA PRO A 103 -0.42 -9.90 11.58
C PRO A 103 0.10 -8.47 11.43
N GLY A 104 -0.81 -7.49 11.47
CA GLY A 104 -0.51 -6.05 11.32
C GLY A 104 0.13 -5.56 10.01
N VAL A 105 0.23 -6.37 8.94
CA VAL A 105 0.83 -5.93 7.67
C VAL A 105 0.13 -6.48 6.43
N ILE A 106 0.00 -5.63 5.41
CA ILE A 106 -0.35 -6.01 4.03
C ILE A 106 0.86 -5.76 3.14
N PHE A 107 1.19 -6.72 2.28
CA PHE A 107 2.11 -6.54 1.15
C PHE A 107 1.29 -6.51 -0.14
N LEU A 108 1.45 -5.46 -0.93
CA LEU A 108 0.91 -5.30 -2.28
C LEU A 108 2.06 -5.54 -3.26
N ASP A 109 2.13 -6.75 -3.81
CA ASP A 109 3.27 -7.20 -4.63
C ASP A 109 3.09 -6.90 -6.11
N ASN A 110 1.87 -7.09 -6.63
CA ASN A 110 1.56 -6.72 -8.01
C ASN A 110 0.08 -6.39 -8.15
N ILE A 111 -0.22 -5.15 -8.51
CA ILE A 111 -1.59 -4.68 -8.69
C ILE A 111 -1.76 -4.11 -10.10
N LYS A 112 -2.84 -4.51 -10.76
CA LYS A 112 -3.23 -4.00 -12.08
C LYS A 112 -4.74 -3.95 -12.15
N ARG A 113 -5.30 -2.79 -12.49
CA ARG A 113 -6.74 -2.63 -12.73
C ARG A 113 -6.99 -2.29 -14.19
N ALA A 114 -7.93 -2.98 -14.82
CA ALA A 114 -8.37 -2.63 -16.15
C ALA A 114 -9.13 -1.28 -16.15
N PRO A 115 -8.94 -0.40 -17.15
CA PRO A 115 -9.51 0.96 -17.17
C PRO A 115 -11.03 1.02 -17.05
N ASN A 116 -11.74 0.01 -17.58
CA ASN A 116 -13.22 -0.06 -17.60
C ASN A 116 -13.76 -1.26 -16.83
N SER A 117 -13.01 -1.74 -15.82
CA SER A 117 -13.45 -2.88 -15.04
C SER A 117 -14.68 -2.53 -14.21
N ALA A 118 -15.79 -3.25 -14.40
CA ALA A 118 -16.93 -3.26 -13.48
C ALA A 118 -16.59 -3.94 -12.13
N THR A 119 -15.32 -4.25 -11.90
CA THR A 119 -14.81 -4.86 -10.67
C THR A 119 -14.44 -3.80 -9.63
N PHE A 120 -14.37 -4.24 -8.39
CA PHE A 120 -13.92 -3.48 -7.24
C PHE A 120 -12.55 -2.82 -7.44
N TYR A 121 -12.27 -1.79 -6.65
CA TYR A 121 -10.95 -1.17 -6.57
C TYR A 121 -9.97 -2.06 -5.80
N MET A 122 -8.67 -1.90 -6.09
CA MET A 122 -7.60 -2.66 -5.42
C MET A 122 -7.56 -2.42 -3.91
N SER A 123 -7.91 -1.22 -3.48
CA SER A 123 -8.09 -0.83 -2.09
C SER A 123 -9.19 -1.64 -1.40
N GLU A 124 -10.34 -1.80 -2.05
CA GLU A 124 -11.47 -2.57 -1.51
C GLU A 124 -11.12 -4.05 -1.38
N PHE A 125 -10.49 -4.61 -2.41
CA PHE A 125 -10.03 -6.00 -2.37
C PHE A 125 -9.02 -6.22 -1.24
N ALA A 126 -8.02 -5.34 -1.09
CA ALA A 126 -7.02 -5.46 -0.04
C ALA A 126 -7.63 -5.44 1.36
N LYS A 127 -8.64 -4.59 1.60
CA LYS A 127 -9.40 -4.55 2.87
C LYS A 127 -10.14 -5.84 3.13
N ALA A 128 -11.02 -6.24 2.20
CA ALA A 128 -11.82 -7.45 2.33
C ALA A 128 -10.93 -8.68 2.60
N PHE A 129 -9.79 -8.71 1.92
CA PHE A 129 -8.82 -9.77 2.05
C PHE A 129 -8.10 -9.79 3.41
N TYR A 130 -7.65 -8.64 3.91
CA TYR A 130 -7.05 -8.54 5.25
C TYR A 130 -8.05 -8.92 6.35
N GLU A 131 -9.25 -8.34 6.31
CA GLU A 131 -10.32 -8.57 7.30
C GLU A 131 -10.79 -10.02 7.38
N SER A 132 -10.61 -10.80 6.30
CA SER A 132 -10.96 -12.23 6.32
C SER A 132 -10.03 -13.09 7.19
N HIS A 133 -8.90 -12.55 7.66
CA HIS A 133 -7.92 -13.28 8.47
C HIS A 133 -7.52 -12.54 9.76
N PHE A 134 -7.48 -11.21 9.72
CA PHE A 134 -6.99 -10.38 10.82
C PHE A 134 -7.97 -9.24 11.09
N PRO A 135 -8.14 -8.81 12.36
CA PRO A 135 -8.94 -7.63 12.67
C PRO A 135 -8.30 -6.39 12.06
N LEU A 136 -9.11 -5.56 11.39
CA LEU A 136 -8.62 -4.39 10.65
C LEU A 136 -7.89 -3.40 11.56
N GLU A 137 -8.28 -3.31 12.84
CA GLU A 137 -7.65 -2.47 13.86
C GLU A 137 -6.20 -2.88 14.16
N SER A 138 -5.82 -4.13 13.88
CA SER A 138 -4.45 -4.61 14.09
C SER A 138 -3.48 -4.18 13.00
N LEU A 139 -3.96 -3.66 11.87
CA LEU A 139 -3.13 -3.25 10.75
C LEU A 139 -2.29 -2.02 11.08
N LYS A 140 -0.96 -2.16 10.93
CA LYS A 140 0.02 -1.11 11.19
C LYS A 140 0.75 -0.66 9.92
N TYR A 141 0.90 -1.55 8.94
CA TYR A 141 1.73 -1.27 7.77
C TYR A 141 1.07 -1.74 6.47
N VAL A 142 1.16 -0.91 5.44
CA VAL A 142 0.93 -1.32 4.05
C VAL A 142 2.25 -1.18 3.29
N ILE A 143 2.76 -2.28 2.75
CA ILE A 143 4.02 -2.33 2.02
C ILE A 143 3.70 -2.58 0.55
N VAL A 144 4.17 -1.73 -0.35
CA VAL A 144 4.08 -1.93 -1.80
C VAL A 144 5.45 -2.35 -2.30
N THR A 145 5.54 -3.55 -2.87
CA THR A 145 6.82 -4.12 -3.27
C THR A 145 7.08 -3.98 -4.76
N SER A 146 8.37 -3.94 -5.13
CA SER A 146 8.86 -3.94 -6.52
C SER A 146 8.07 -3.01 -7.46
N ILE A 147 8.04 -1.72 -7.14
CA ILE A 147 7.17 -0.75 -7.82
C ILE A 147 7.52 -0.64 -9.31
N VAL A 148 6.66 -1.21 -10.16
CA VAL A 148 6.77 -1.12 -11.62
C VAL A 148 5.98 0.04 -12.22
N GLN A 149 5.08 0.66 -11.44
CA GLN A 149 4.25 1.78 -11.92
C GLN A 149 5.16 2.98 -12.24
N GLN A 150 5.17 3.36 -13.52
CA GLN A 150 6.20 4.25 -14.07
C GLN A 150 6.15 5.68 -13.52
N GLU A 151 4.96 6.24 -13.29
CA GLU A 151 4.82 7.60 -12.78
C GLU A 151 5.35 7.70 -11.35
N THR A 152 4.96 6.77 -10.48
CA THR A 152 5.41 6.65 -9.08
C THR A 152 6.92 6.44 -9.05
N ARG A 153 7.44 5.49 -9.82
CA ARG A 153 8.87 5.17 -9.86
C ARG A 153 9.71 6.35 -10.37
N ARG A 154 9.27 7.01 -11.45
CA ARG A 154 9.97 8.18 -12.00
C ARG A 154 9.89 9.37 -11.06
N PHE A 155 8.73 9.64 -10.47
CA PHE A 155 8.58 10.73 -9.52
C PHE A 155 9.57 10.58 -8.36
N ILE A 156 9.62 9.40 -7.75
CA ILE A 156 10.50 9.19 -6.61
C ILE A 156 11.97 9.28 -7.03
N ARG A 157 12.39 8.54 -8.07
CA ARG A 157 13.78 8.56 -8.54
C ARG A 157 14.23 9.96 -9.01
N ASP A 158 13.46 10.57 -9.90
CA ASP A 158 13.89 11.73 -10.69
C ASP A 158 13.53 13.06 -10.02
N GLN A 159 12.56 13.09 -9.12
CA GLN A 159 12.13 14.31 -8.43
C GLN A 159 12.41 14.28 -6.93
N ILE A 160 12.21 13.17 -6.23
CA ILE A 160 12.50 13.10 -4.78
C ILE A 160 14.01 12.93 -4.56
N TYR A 161 14.60 11.85 -5.07
CA TYR A 161 16.01 11.54 -4.83
C TYR A 161 16.94 12.49 -5.58
N LYS A 162 16.72 12.69 -6.87
CA LYS A 162 17.61 13.54 -7.68
C LYS A 162 17.59 15.03 -7.30
N SER A 163 16.49 15.54 -6.73
CA SER A 163 16.46 16.93 -6.23
C SER A 163 17.17 17.08 -4.88
N SER A 164 17.39 15.98 -4.18
CA SER A 164 18.17 15.95 -2.95
C SER A 164 19.63 15.72 -3.30
N GLU A 165 20.44 16.79 -3.25
CA GLU A 165 21.88 16.74 -3.56
C GLU A 165 22.68 15.72 -2.72
N ARG A 166 22.07 15.16 -1.67
CA ARG A 166 22.68 14.23 -0.71
C ARG A 166 22.23 12.79 -0.84
N LEU A 167 21.25 12.47 -1.70
CA LEU A 167 20.69 11.14 -1.79
C LEU A 167 21.03 10.48 -3.13
N GLU A 168 21.77 9.37 -3.06
CA GLU A 168 21.97 8.47 -4.20
C GLU A 168 20.70 7.63 -4.43
N PHE A 169 20.46 7.25 -5.69
CA PHE A 169 19.42 6.30 -6.05
C PHE A 169 20.05 5.03 -6.64
N PRO A 170 19.73 3.83 -6.13
CA PRO A 170 18.86 3.56 -4.98
C PRO A 170 19.55 3.98 -3.67
N PRO A 171 18.77 4.32 -2.62
CA PRO A 171 19.37 4.68 -1.35
C PRO A 171 20.00 3.46 -0.66
N LYS A 172 21.13 3.66 0.02
CA LYS A 172 21.79 2.62 0.82
C LYS A 172 20.99 2.26 2.09
N GLU A 173 20.29 3.25 2.64
CA GLU A 173 19.46 3.12 3.84
C GLU A 173 18.02 3.55 3.56
N PRO A 174 17.02 3.00 4.25
CA PRO A 174 15.64 3.47 4.14
C PRO A 174 15.55 4.98 4.37
N GLN A 175 14.83 5.67 3.50
CA GLN A 175 14.53 7.10 3.67
C GLN A 175 13.12 7.27 4.19
N ILE A 176 12.95 8.22 5.10
CA ILE A 176 11.71 8.48 5.81
C ILE A 176 11.17 9.85 5.38
N TRP A 177 9.91 9.88 4.99
CA TRP A 177 9.17 11.08 4.62
C TRP A 177 8.00 11.23 5.58
N GLU A 178 8.05 12.25 6.44
CA GLU A 178 7.04 12.52 7.47
C GLU A 178 5.94 13.44 6.92
N SER A 179 4.70 13.25 7.36
CA SER A 179 3.58 14.15 7.11
C SER A 179 3.78 15.47 7.89
N PRO A 180 3.48 16.65 7.31
CA PRO A 180 2.99 16.93 5.96
C PRO A 180 4.11 17.48 5.04
N SER A 181 5.26 16.81 4.93
CA SER A 181 6.34 17.28 4.04
C SER A 181 5.92 17.28 2.56
N PRO A 182 6.49 18.16 1.71
CA PRO A 182 6.23 18.15 0.28
C PRO A 182 6.51 16.80 -0.38
N GLU A 183 7.57 16.11 0.05
CA GLU A 183 7.93 14.77 -0.42
C GLU A 183 6.87 13.74 -0.03
N PHE A 184 6.40 13.78 1.22
CA PHE A 184 5.31 12.92 1.68
C PHE A 184 4.04 13.13 0.85
N CYS A 185 3.57 14.38 0.72
CA CYS A 185 2.38 14.70 -0.07
C CYS A 185 2.59 14.35 -1.55
N GLY A 186 3.78 14.60 -2.10
CA GLY A 186 4.14 14.21 -3.46
C GLY A 186 4.02 12.69 -3.67
N ILE A 187 4.59 11.88 -2.78
CA ILE A 187 4.52 10.41 -2.87
C ILE A 187 3.08 9.92 -2.71
N LEU A 188 2.34 10.47 -1.75
CA LEU A 188 0.93 10.12 -1.51
C LEU A 188 0.05 10.46 -2.72
N GLY A 189 0.39 11.52 -3.45
CA GLY A 189 -0.30 11.94 -4.68
C GLY A 189 0.01 11.10 -5.92
N THR A 190 0.98 10.18 -5.87
CA THR A 190 1.28 9.27 -7.00
C THR A 190 0.19 8.19 -7.18
N PRO A 191 0.13 7.49 -8.33
CA PRO A 191 -0.83 6.39 -8.52
C PRO A 191 -0.78 5.32 -7.44
N ILE A 192 0.39 4.94 -6.92
CA ILE A 192 0.51 3.98 -5.81
C ILE A 192 0.06 4.60 -4.48
N GLY A 193 0.48 5.84 -4.20
CA GLY A 193 0.04 6.56 -3.01
C GLY A 193 -1.48 6.70 -2.92
N LYS A 194 -2.14 6.99 -4.05
CA LYS A 194 -3.61 7.03 -4.17
C LYS A 194 -4.27 5.70 -3.80
N VAL A 195 -3.70 4.57 -4.21
CA VAL A 195 -4.25 3.25 -3.87
C VAL A 195 -4.21 3.02 -2.37
N VAL A 196 -3.10 3.36 -1.71
CA VAL A 196 -2.96 3.17 -0.26
C VAL A 196 -3.83 4.16 0.52
N ALA A 197 -3.89 5.43 0.11
CA ALA A 197 -4.79 6.41 0.71
C ALA A 197 -6.26 6.02 0.55
N ALA A 198 -6.65 5.54 -0.64
CA ALA A 198 -8.00 5.03 -0.89
C ALA A 198 -8.30 3.76 -0.08
N PHE A 199 -7.29 2.94 0.21
CA PHE A 199 -7.42 1.84 1.14
C PHE A 199 -7.73 2.35 2.56
N VAL A 200 -6.96 3.29 3.09
CA VAL A 200 -7.18 3.83 4.44
C VAL A 200 -8.57 4.47 4.56
N LEU A 201 -8.91 5.36 3.63
CA LEU A 201 -10.22 6.03 3.61
C LEU A 201 -11.37 5.04 3.40
N GLY A 202 -11.22 4.09 2.48
CA GLY A 202 -12.24 3.08 2.21
C GLY A 202 -12.42 2.10 3.38
N ALA A 203 -11.36 1.77 4.10
CA ALA A 203 -11.39 0.81 5.20
C ALA A 203 -11.95 1.43 6.49
N TYR A 204 -11.42 2.59 6.88
CA TYR A 204 -11.69 3.21 8.18
C TYR A 204 -12.67 4.39 8.10
N GLY A 205 -12.72 5.10 6.97
CA GLY A 205 -13.39 6.39 6.84
C GLY A 205 -12.46 7.57 7.15
N GLN A 206 -13.00 8.78 7.08
CA GLN A 206 -12.28 10.02 7.38
C GLN A 206 -11.99 10.17 8.88
N GLY A 207 -10.83 10.71 9.23
CA GLY A 207 -10.49 11.06 10.62
C GLY A 207 -10.38 9.88 11.60
N VAL A 208 -10.21 8.65 11.11
CA VAL A 208 -10.09 7.45 11.96
C VAL A 208 -8.65 6.93 11.97
N LYS A 209 -8.07 6.74 10.80
CA LYS A 209 -6.66 6.33 10.62
C LYS A 209 -5.97 7.30 9.67
N ARG A 210 -4.69 7.56 9.92
CA ARG A 210 -3.83 8.35 9.04
C ARG A 210 -2.54 7.63 8.71
N ILE A 211 -1.84 8.19 7.72
CA ILE A 211 -0.48 7.82 7.35
C ILE A 211 0.45 8.93 7.86
N PRO A 212 1.17 8.75 8.97
CA PRO A 212 2.08 9.78 9.47
C PRO A 212 3.40 9.79 8.67
N ARG A 213 3.77 8.65 8.09
CA ARG A 213 5.08 8.39 7.51
C ARG A 213 4.99 7.48 6.31
N ILE A 214 5.80 7.81 5.31
CA ILE A 214 6.11 6.93 4.17
C ILE A 214 7.61 6.62 4.20
N VAL A 215 7.96 5.35 4.13
CA VAL A 215 9.35 4.88 4.04
C VAL A 215 9.60 4.35 2.64
N THR A 216 10.68 4.81 2.04
CA THR A 216 11.18 4.35 0.74
C THR A 216 12.47 3.57 0.94
N PHE A 217 12.54 2.35 0.43
CA PHE A 217 13.69 1.48 0.62
C PHE A 217 13.88 0.52 -0.55
N HIS A 218 15.06 -0.09 -0.62
CA HIS A 218 15.44 -1.00 -1.68
C HIS A 218 15.77 -2.36 -1.07
N THR A 219 15.18 -3.43 -1.58
CA THR A 219 15.63 -4.79 -1.28
C THR A 219 16.64 -5.19 -2.36
N GLY A 220 17.69 -5.95 -2.03
CA GLY A 220 18.62 -6.44 -3.05
C GLY A 220 19.44 -5.40 -3.83
N GLU A 221 20.14 -5.89 -4.86
CA GLU A 221 21.06 -5.10 -5.71
C GLU A 221 20.41 -4.62 -7.03
N ASP A 222 19.25 -5.17 -7.41
CA ASP A 222 18.55 -4.82 -8.65
C ASP A 222 17.64 -3.61 -8.46
N LEU A 223 17.85 -2.55 -9.25
CA LEU A 223 17.06 -1.31 -9.34
C LEU A 223 15.52 -1.50 -9.44
N CYS A 224 15.04 -2.72 -9.73
CA CYS A 224 13.63 -3.07 -9.80
C CYS A 224 13.00 -3.43 -8.44
N GLU A 225 13.81 -3.61 -7.39
CA GLU A 225 13.39 -4.00 -6.04
C GLU A 225 13.15 -2.78 -5.15
N TYR A 226 12.46 -1.78 -5.70
CA TYR A 226 12.13 -0.56 -5.00
C TYR A 226 10.77 -0.66 -4.30
N ASN A 227 10.75 -0.39 -2.99
CA ASN A 227 9.61 -0.65 -2.11
C ASN A 227 9.17 0.63 -1.37
N LEU A 228 7.88 0.69 -1.06
CA LEU A 228 7.28 1.70 -0.19
C LEU A 228 6.65 1.02 1.02
N ARG A 229 6.81 1.59 2.20
CA ARG A 229 6.05 1.24 3.41
C ARG A 229 5.29 2.46 3.87
N PHE A 230 3.99 2.29 4.06
CA PHE A 230 3.10 3.28 4.63
C PHE A 230 2.76 2.83 6.05
N ASP A 231 3.11 3.65 7.02
CA ASP A 231 2.78 3.40 8.42
C ASP A 231 1.34 3.88 8.66
N LEU A 232 0.59 3.19 9.51
CA LEU A 232 -0.78 3.54 9.88
C LEU A 232 -0.87 3.79 11.38
N GLU A 233 -1.57 4.84 11.77
CA GLU A 233 -1.89 5.14 13.17
C GLU A 233 -3.28 5.76 13.31
N ASP A 234 -3.80 5.76 14.55
CA ASP A 234 -5.04 6.45 14.89
C ASP A 234 -4.85 7.98 14.82
N VAL A 235 -5.93 8.69 14.45
CA VAL A 235 -5.99 10.16 14.40
C VAL A 235 -6.30 10.75 15.76
#